data_AF-A0A972IG04-F1
#
_entry.id   AF-A0A972IG04-F1
#
_cell.length_a   1.000
_cell.length_b   1.000
_cell.length_c   1.000
_cell.angle_alpha   90.00
_cell.angle_beta   90.00
_cell.angle_gamma   90.00
#
_symmetry.space_group_name_H-M   'P 1'
#
loop_
_entity.id
_entity.type
_entity.pdbx_description
1 polymer ?
#
loop_
_entity_poly.entity_id
_entity_poly.type
_entity_poly.pdbx_seq_one_letter_code
_entity_poly.pdbx_strand_id
1 'polypeptide(L)' 'MRIAENLLDDKEDLIHKAVGWTLREVGKRDPAVLEKFLDRHCRVLPRTMLRYALDRFAEKQRLGYLQQPS' A
#
# COMPACT_ATOMS: atom_id res chain seq x y z
N MET A 1 11.30 -0.72 -0.28
CA MET A 1 10.74 -2.05 -0.55
C MET A 1 10.89 -2.30 -2.04
N ARG A 2 12.09 -2.70 -2.47
CA ARG A 2 12.48 -2.55 -3.88
C ARG A 2 11.65 -3.37 -4.87
N ILE A 3 11.14 -4.53 -4.44
CA ILE A 3 10.27 -5.38 -5.28
C ILE A 3 8.88 -4.76 -5.45
N ALA A 4 8.31 -4.18 -4.39
CA ALA A 4 7.01 -3.51 -4.47
C ALA A 4 7.05 -2.28 -5.38
N GLU A 5 8.15 -1.53 -5.35
CA GLU A 5 8.39 -0.37 -6.22
C GLU A 5 8.48 -0.77 -7.71
N ASN A 6 9.10 -1.91 -8.02
CA ASN A 6 9.21 -2.40 -9.40
C ASN A 6 7.88 -2.93 -9.98
N LEU A 7 6.89 -3.23 -9.14
CA LEU A 7 5.60 -3.82 -9.52
C LEU A 7 4.45 -2.82 -9.48
N LEU A 8 4.75 -1.52 -9.43
CA LEU A 8 3.72 -0.46 -9.40
C LEU A 8 2.95 -0.35 -10.72
N ASP A 9 3.62 -0.61 -11.85
CA ASP A 9 3.06 -0.49 -13.20
C ASP A 9 2.64 -1.84 -13.82
N ASP A 10 2.60 -2.90 -13.02
CA ASP A 10 2.15 -4.20 -13.50
C ASP A 10 0.67 -4.12 -13.90
N LYS A 11 0.26 -4.86 -14.92
CA LYS A 11 -1.14 -4.87 -15.39
C LYS A 11 -1.97 -5.95 -14.70
N GLU A 12 -1.32 -6.90 -14.03
CA GLU A 12 -1.95 -8.07 -13.44
C GLU A 12 -2.49 -7.77 -12.04
N ASP A 13 -3.82 -7.76 -11.90
CA ASP A 13 -4.50 -7.49 -10.62
C ASP A 13 -4.11 -8.48 -9.50
N LEU A 14 -3.74 -9.71 -9.85
CA LEU A 14 -3.25 -10.71 -8.90
C LEU A 14 -1.90 -10.31 -8.28
N ILE A 15 -1.00 -9.70 -9.07
CA ILE A 15 0.27 -9.18 -8.57
C ILE A 15 0.01 -8.04 -7.59
N HIS A 16 -0.89 -7.11 -7.94
CA HIS A 16 -1.27 -6.02 -7.04
C HIS A 16 -1.86 -6.50 -5.72
N LYS A 17 -2.68 -7.56 -5.74
CA LYS A 17 -3.20 -8.21 -4.53
C LYS A 17 -2.09 -8.84 -3.70
N ALA A 18 -1.19 -9.60 -4.32
CA ALA A 18 -0.09 -10.27 -3.64
C ALA A 18 0.86 -9.26 -2.96
N VAL A 19 1.20 -8.17 -3.65
CA VAL A 19 2.02 -7.10 -3.07
C VAL A 19 1.25 -6.38 -1.97
N GLY A 20 -0.03 -6.08 -2.17
CA GLY A 20 -0.88 -5.47 -1.13
C GLY A 20 -0.96 -6.30 0.15
N TRP A 21 -1.07 -7.62 0.04
CA TRP A 21 -1.00 -8.54 1.19
C TRP A 21 0.38 -8.57 1.83
N THR A 22 1.45 -8.56 1.03
CA THR A 22 2.81 -8.50 1.54
C THR A 22 3.03 -7.23 2.36
N LEU A 23 2.59 -6.08 1.86
CA LEU A 23 2.64 -4.80 2.57
C LEU A 23 1.87 -4.86 3.90
N ARG A 24 0.69 -5.47 3.88
CA ARG A 24 -0.11 -5.69 5.09
C ARG A 24 0.62 -6.53 6.12
N GLU A 25 1.23 -7.66 5.72
CA GLU A 25 1.98 -8.51 6.65
C GLU A 25 3.22 -7.81 7.22
N VAL A 26 3.92 -7.00 6.41
CA VAL A 26 5.01 -6.14 6.91
C VAL A 26 4.47 -5.15 7.94
N GLY A 27 3.36 -4.47 7.64
CA GLY A 27 2.73 -3.52 8.56
C GLY A 27 2.23 -4.14 9.86
N LYS A 28 1.88 -5.44 9.87
CA LYS A 28 1.57 -6.14 11.13
C LYS A 28 2.78 -6.29 12.03
N ARG A 29 3.97 -6.48 11.45
CA ARG A 29 5.22 -6.69 12.18
C ARG A 29 5.90 -5.37 12.54
N ASP A 30 5.85 -4.41 11.62
CA ASP A 30 6.43 -3.08 11.78
C ASP A 30 5.54 -2.03 11.06
N PRO A 31 4.59 -1.43 11.81
CA PRO A 31 3.71 -0.38 11.26
C PRO A 31 4.47 0.82 10.74
N ALA A 32 5.57 1.21 11.38
CA ALA A 32 6.35 2.40 11.01
C ALA A 32 7.03 2.23 9.65
N VAL A 33 7.46 1.01 9.30
CA VAL A 33 7.99 0.70 7.97
C VAL A 33 6.92 0.82 6.90
N LEU A 34 5.71 0.32 7.16
CA LEU A 34 4.60 0.44 6.20
C LEU A 34 4.17 1.90 6.03
N GLU A 35 4.01 2.67 7.11
CA GLU A 35 3.66 4.09 7.05
C GLU A 35 4.70 4.87 6.24
N LYS A 36 6.00 4.70 6.53
CA LYS A 36 7.08 5.34 5.75
C LYS A 36 7.06 4.99 4.26
N PHE A 37 6.59 3.79 3.90
CA PHE A 37 6.44 3.39 2.51
C PHE A 37 5.23 4.07 1.87
N LEU A 38 4.08 4.04 2.55
CA LEU A 38 2.84 4.67 2.08
C LEU A 38 2.99 6.18 1.94
N ASP A 39 3.64 6.85 2.90
CA ASP A 39 3.90 8.30 2.85
C ASP A 39 4.66 8.71 1.57
N ARG A 40 5.54 7.84 1.07
CA ARG A 40 6.33 8.12 -0.14
C ARG A 40 5.64 7.72 -1.43
N HIS A 41 4.85 6.64 -1.40
CA HIS A 41 4.39 5.97 -2.61
C HIS A 41 2.86 5.93 -2.78
N CYS A 42 2.06 6.37 -1.81
CA CYS A 42 0.59 6.25 -1.85
C CYS A 42 -0.06 6.90 -3.09
N ARG A 43 0.55 7.94 -3.66
CA ARG A 43 0.05 8.63 -4.87
C ARG A 43 0.24 7.85 -6.16
N VAL A 44 1.26 6.97 -6.20
CA VAL A 44 1.60 6.16 -7.38
C VAL A 44 1.21 4.69 -7.21
N LEU A 45 0.81 4.29 -6.00
CA LEU A 45 0.37 2.94 -5.70
C LEU A 45 -0.96 2.63 -6.41
N PRO A 46 -1.07 1.48 -7.10
CA PRO A 46 -2.35 1.00 -7.61
C PRO A 46 -3.41 0.97 -6.51
N ARG A 47 -4.62 1.45 -6.82
CA ARG A 47 -5.73 1.59 -5.86
C ARG A 47 -6.03 0.28 -5.12
N THR A 48 -5.96 -0.85 -5.82
CA THR A 48 -6.14 -2.20 -5.26
C THR A 48 -5.07 -2.50 -4.21
N MET A 49 -3.79 -2.28 -4.54
CA MET A 49 -2.65 -2.52 -3.64
C MET A 49 -2.73 -1.65 -2.39
N LEU A 50 -3.00 -0.35 -2.56
CA LEU A 50 -3.16 0.60 -1.47
C LEU A 50 -4.30 0.19 -0.52
N ARG A 51 -5.44 -0.24 -1.06
CA ARG A 51 -6.58 -0.69 -0.25
C ARG A 51 -6.24 -1.90 0.62
N TYR A 52 -5.50 -2.87 0.08
CA TYR A 52 -5.06 -4.05 0.86
C TYR A 52 -4.01 -3.69 1.92
N ALA A 53 -3.09 -2.78 1.61
CA ALA A 53 -2.09 -2.32 2.58
C ALA A 53 -2.75 -1.60 3.78
N LEU A 54 -3.83 -0.85 3.53
CA LEU A 54 -4.55 -0.06 4.55
C LEU A 54 -5.61 -0.83 5.34
N ASP A 55 -5.77 -2.13 5.11
CA ASP A 55 -6.90 -2.93 5.62
C ASP A 55 -7.01 -2.93 7.16
N ARG A 56 -5.90 -2.73 7.89
CA ARG A 56 -5.88 -2.66 9.36
C ARG A 56 -5.79 -1.24 9.93
N PHE A 57 -5.76 -0.22 9.08
CA PHE A 57 -5.67 1.17 9.52
C PHE A 57 -7.01 1.63 10.07
N ALA A 58 -6.98 2.52 11.06
CA ALA A 58 -8.21 3.19 11.50
C ALA A 58 -8.82 3.96 10.31
N GLU A 59 -10.14 4.05 10.26
CA GLU A 59 -10.87 4.67 9.15
C GLU A 59 -10.34 6.06 8.78
N LYS A 60 -10.07 6.89 9.79
CA LYS A 60 -9.49 8.23 9.61
C LYS A 60 -8.14 8.20 8.88
N GLN A 61 -7.25 7.28 9.24
CA GLN A 61 -5.95 7.14 8.57
C GLN A 61 -6.12 6.60 7.15
N ARG A 62 -6.99 5.60 6.97
CA ARG A 62 -7.30 5.03 5.66
C ARG A 62 -7.83 6.08 4.69
N LEU A 63 -8.78 6.91 5.13
CA LEU A 63 -9.32 8.01 4.35
C LEU A 63 -8.25 9.04 4.00
N GLY A 64 -7.35 9.35 4.95
CA GLY A 64 -6.20 10.23 4.72
C GLY A 64 -5.36 9.80 3.52
N TYR A 65 -5.02 8.52 3.41
CA TYR A 65 -4.26 8.00 2.26
C TYR A 65 -5.10 7.86 0.98
N LEU A 66 -6.38 7.51 1.08
CA LEU A 66 -7.25 7.31 -0.09
C LEU A 66 -7.75 8.60 -0.74
N GLN A 67 -7.74 9.71 0.00
CA GLN A 67 -8.20 11.03 -0.46
C GLN A 67 -7.05 11.93 -0.93
N GLN A 68 -5.79 11.49 -0.82
CA GLN A 68 -4.69 12.25 -1.39
C GLN A 68 -4.83 12.28 -2.92
N PRO A 69 -4.85 13.48 -3.54
CA PRO A 69 -4.82 13.59 -4.98
C PRO A 69 -3.49 13.04 -5.51
N SER A 70 -3.58 12.12 -6.47
CA SER A 70 -2.51 11.60 -7.31
C SER A 70 -2.10 12.62 -8.37
#